data_AF-A0A941RCD0-F1
#
_entry.id   AF-A0A941RCD0-F1
#
_cell.length_a   1.000
_cell.length_b   1.000
_cell.length_c   1.000
_cell.angle_alpha   90.00
_cell.angle_beta   90.00
_cell.angle_gamma   90.00
#
_symmetry.space_group_name_H-M   'P 1'
#
loop_
_entity.id
_entity.type
_entity.pdbx_description
1 polymer ?
#
loop_
_entity_poly.entity_id
_entity_poly.type
_entity_poly.pdbx_seq_one_letter_code
_entity_poly.pdbx_strand_id
1 'polypeptide(L)'
;MDDAELEGRCATMDRWGESVRQELAKLISENPAKVIYHYTDVRGLIGMITSGRIWATHVSRLNDTTEYEIGVSFVTDFIRANLQRASKPIIDKAISEFRFVDTYIACYSAATDLLSQWRAYSGAQTGYCIGLKTSEMATTDSLMPLLEKVIYSKTMAESVLSLLLVRVDQFLNDHEFGEVEVGYLIGMLLGTFNNVACIIKDPAFIEENEYRQIYQPARSALSLGTKYRAGRFGLTPYVEIEFLQKRKLPIQSIMIGPCRDLDSETRSLKLMLSQHGYGDVEVSPSRTPLRI
;
A
#
# COMPACT_ATOMS: atom_id res chain seq x y z
N MET A 1 -10.39 -7.81 34.94
CA MET A 1 -9.34 -6.98 34.33
C MET A 1 -9.86 -5.55 34.37
N ASP A 2 -9.16 -4.66 35.04
CA ASP A 2 -9.48 -3.23 34.95
C ASP A 2 -8.99 -2.68 33.59
N ASP A 3 -9.47 -1.50 33.21
CA ASP A 3 -9.18 -0.93 31.89
C ASP A 3 -7.67 -0.66 31.68
N ALA A 4 -6.94 -0.37 32.76
CA ALA A 4 -5.50 -0.09 32.71
C ALA A 4 -4.68 -1.36 32.46
N GLU A 5 -5.08 -2.49 33.04
CA GLU A 5 -4.48 -3.80 32.79
C GLU A 5 -4.73 -4.25 31.34
N LEU A 6 -5.93 -4.01 30.79
CA LEU A 6 -6.23 -4.28 29.38
C LEU A 6 -5.39 -3.41 28.45
N GLU A 7 -5.30 -2.10 28.71
CA GLU A 7 -4.49 -1.17 27.92
C GLU A 7 -3.00 -1.56 27.92
N GLY A 8 -2.46 -1.97 29.07
CA GLY A 8 -1.07 -2.43 29.19
C GLY A 8 -0.78 -3.69 28.37
N ARG A 9 -1.74 -4.61 28.29
CA ARG A 9 -1.62 -5.85 27.51
C ARG A 9 -1.77 -5.59 26.01
N CYS A 10 -2.73 -4.78 25.58
CA CYS A 10 -2.85 -4.33 24.19
C CYS A 10 -1.57 -3.62 23.72
N ALA A 11 -0.99 -2.73 24.55
CA ALA A 11 0.26 -2.05 24.23
C ALA A 11 1.45 -3.03 24.08
N THR A 12 1.42 -4.17 24.77
CA THR A 12 2.44 -5.22 24.60
C THR A 12 2.30 -5.91 23.25
N MET A 13 1.06 -6.20 22.83
CA MET A 13 0.77 -6.76 21.52
C MET A 13 1.15 -5.78 20.39
N ASP A 14 0.89 -4.49 20.57
CA ASP A 14 1.26 -3.45 19.59
C ASP A 14 2.78 -3.34 19.41
N ARG A 15 3.53 -3.35 20.52
CA ARG A 15 5.00 -3.35 20.49
C ARG A 15 5.54 -4.61 19.81
N TRP A 16 4.96 -5.77 20.11
CA TRP A 16 5.33 -7.01 19.44
C TRP A 16 5.05 -6.95 17.94
N GLY A 17 3.86 -6.49 17.55
CA GLY A 17 3.46 -6.33 16.15
C GLY A 17 4.40 -5.38 15.40
N GLU A 18 4.81 -4.28 16.03
CA GLU A 18 5.79 -3.35 15.46
C GLU A 18 7.17 -3.99 15.29
N SER A 19 7.65 -4.77 16.27
CA SER A 19 8.91 -5.51 16.14
C SER A 19 8.86 -6.48 14.96
N VAL A 20 7.78 -7.24 14.83
CA VAL A 20 7.61 -8.19 13.71
C VAL A 20 7.59 -7.44 12.38
N ARG A 21 6.86 -6.32 12.27
CA ARG A 21 6.84 -5.49 11.06
C ARG A 21 8.24 -5.03 10.64
N GLN A 22 9.06 -4.57 11.58
CA GLN A 22 10.42 -4.11 11.28
C GLN A 22 11.32 -5.25 10.79
N GLU A 23 11.20 -6.45 11.37
CA GLU A 23 11.91 -7.65 10.92
C GLU A 23 11.49 -8.04 9.49
N LEU A 24 10.18 -8.04 9.20
CA LEU A 24 9.65 -8.35 7.88
C LEU A 24 10.08 -7.32 6.83
N ALA A 25 9.99 -6.01 7.13
CA ALA A 25 10.39 -4.95 6.20
C ALA A 25 11.87 -5.08 5.80
N LYS A 26 12.75 -5.40 6.77
CA LYS A 26 14.17 -5.65 6.51
C LYS A 26 14.41 -6.85 5.61
N LEU A 27 13.64 -7.93 5.79
CA LEU A 27 13.70 -9.13 4.96
C LEU A 27 13.21 -8.87 3.53
N ILE A 28 12.13 -8.11 3.39
CA ILE A 28 11.51 -7.77 2.09
C ILE A 28 12.43 -6.87 1.27
N SER A 29 13.03 -5.86 1.90
CA SER A 29 13.86 -4.89 1.20
C SER A 29 14.93 -4.28 2.12
N GLU A 30 16.16 -4.78 2.01
CA GLU A 30 17.32 -4.26 2.75
C GLU A 30 17.63 -2.78 2.43
N ASN A 31 17.40 -2.36 1.18
CA ASN A 31 17.67 -1.00 0.69
C ASN A 31 16.43 -0.45 -0.04
N PRO A 32 15.42 0.05 0.70
CA PRO A 32 14.21 0.59 0.09
C PRO A 32 14.49 1.82 -0.76
N ALA A 33 13.68 2.02 -1.80
CA ALA A 33 13.80 3.17 -2.68
C ALA A 33 13.58 4.49 -1.93
N LYS A 34 14.45 5.47 -2.16
CA LYS A 34 14.31 6.82 -1.57
C LYS A 34 13.23 7.65 -2.26
N VAL A 35 12.93 7.30 -3.52
CA VAL A 35 11.90 7.93 -4.35
C VAL A 35 11.13 6.83 -5.04
N ILE A 36 9.81 6.95 -5.02
CA ILE A 36 8.89 6.09 -5.78
C ILE A 36 7.98 6.96 -6.64
N TYR A 37 7.45 6.38 -7.69
CA TYR A 37 6.80 7.07 -8.79
C TYR A 37 5.35 6.64 -8.92
N HIS A 38 4.43 7.60 -8.90
CA HIS A 38 3.03 7.36 -9.20
C HIS A 38 2.73 7.78 -10.65
N TYR A 39 2.34 6.82 -11.48
CA TYR A 39 1.89 7.11 -12.85
C TYR A 39 0.39 7.37 -12.84
N THR A 40 -0.03 8.44 -13.50
CA THR A 40 -1.42 8.88 -13.49
C THR A 40 -1.77 9.70 -14.72
N ASP A 41 -3.06 9.95 -14.92
CA ASP A 41 -3.56 10.83 -15.97
C ASP A 41 -3.70 12.28 -15.46
N VAL A 42 -4.09 13.19 -16.35
CA VAL A 42 -4.31 14.60 -15.99
C VAL A 42 -5.32 14.80 -14.86
N ARG A 43 -6.34 13.94 -14.74
CA ARG A 43 -7.38 14.07 -13.70
C ARG A 43 -6.81 13.69 -12.34
N GLY A 44 -6.07 12.58 -12.28
CA GLY A 44 -5.38 12.13 -11.08
C GLY A 44 -4.35 13.16 -10.61
N LEU A 45 -3.56 13.70 -11.54
CA LEU A 45 -2.60 14.77 -11.24
C LEU A 45 -3.31 16.00 -10.62
N ILE A 46 -4.34 16.54 -11.27
CA ILE A 46 -5.07 17.72 -10.75
C ILE A 46 -5.64 17.41 -9.37
N GLY A 47 -6.28 16.25 -9.19
CA GLY A 47 -6.84 15.83 -7.90
C GLY A 47 -5.80 15.78 -6.79
N MET A 48 -4.63 15.19 -7.06
CA MET A 48 -3.53 15.06 -6.10
C MET A 48 -2.92 16.42 -5.73
N ILE A 49 -2.65 17.29 -6.72
CA ILE A 49 -2.03 18.60 -6.49
C ILE A 49 -2.98 19.54 -5.74
N THR A 50 -4.25 19.56 -6.11
CA THR A 50 -5.26 20.47 -5.51
C THR A 50 -5.66 20.06 -4.10
N SER A 51 -5.77 18.76 -3.84
CA SER A 51 -6.15 18.25 -2.52
C SER A 51 -4.96 18.07 -1.57
N GLY A 52 -3.76 17.85 -2.11
CA GLY A 52 -2.59 17.45 -1.31
C GLY A 52 -2.69 16.02 -0.77
N ARG A 53 -3.52 15.14 -1.38
CA ARG A 53 -3.81 13.78 -0.90
C ARG A 53 -3.55 12.72 -1.96
N ILE A 54 -3.17 11.52 -1.52
CA ILE A 54 -3.08 10.33 -2.38
C ILE A 54 -4.41 9.59 -2.39
N TRP A 55 -4.81 9.06 -3.54
CA TRP A 55 -6.02 8.25 -3.63
C TRP A 55 -5.68 6.76 -3.58
N ALA A 56 -5.99 6.11 -2.46
CA ALA A 56 -5.89 4.66 -2.35
C ALA A 56 -7.20 4.01 -2.80
N THR A 57 -7.09 3.08 -3.74
CA THR A 57 -8.24 2.43 -4.40
C THR A 57 -8.54 1.12 -3.70
N HIS A 58 -9.82 0.78 -3.54
CA HIS A 58 -10.19 -0.49 -2.96
C HIS A 58 -9.65 -1.67 -3.78
N VAL A 59 -9.12 -2.70 -3.11
CA VAL A 59 -8.46 -3.85 -3.77
C VAL A 59 -9.37 -4.61 -4.76
N SER A 60 -10.68 -4.58 -4.55
CA SER A 60 -11.65 -5.19 -5.49
C SER A 60 -11.77 -4.47 -6.84
N ARG A 61 -11.12 -3.30 -7.00
CA ARG A 61 -11.14 -2.47 -8.21
C ARG A 61 -9.77 -2.29 -8.85
N LEU A 62 -8.78 -3.11 -8.48
CA LEU A 62 -7.48 -3.12 -9.15
C LEU A 62 -7.63 -3.54 -10.61
N ASN A 63 -6.65 -3.16 -11.43
CA ASN A 63 -6.64 -3.49 -12.87
C ASN A 63 -6.66 -4.99 -13.12
N ASP A 64 -6.05 -5.76 -12.21
CA ASP A 64 -6.14 -7.20 -12.14
C ASP A 64 -6.83 -7.59 -10.82
N THR A 65 -8.09 -8.00 -10.91
CA THR A 65 -8.87 -8.44 -9.75
C THR A 65 -8.44 -9.80 -9.21
N THR A 66 -7.66 -10.58 -9.98
CA THR A 66 -7.15 -11.87 -9.54
C THR A 66 -5.94 -11.72 -8.63
N GLU A 67 -5.22 -10.61 -8.73
CA GLU A 67 -3.95 -10.40 -8.03
C GLU A 67 -4.10 -10.50 -6.50
N TYR A 68 -5.11 -9.84 -5.94
CA TYR A 68 -5.40 -9.90 -4.51
C TYR A 68 -5.80 -11.31 -4.07
N GLU A 69 -6.63 -12.01 -4.85
CA GLU A 69 -7.05 -13.39 -4.52
C GLU A 69 -5.87 -14.38 -4.59
N ILE A 70 -4.89 -14.16 -5.48
CA ILE A 70 -3.65 -14.96 -5.53
C ILE A 70 -2.87 -14.79 -4.22
N GLY A 71 -2.67 -13.55 -3.78
CA GLY A 71 -1.99 -13.27 -2.51
C GLY A 71 -2.71 -13.90 -1.31
N VAL A 72 -4.03 -13.73 -1.23
CA VAL A 72 -4.87 -14.32 -0.17
C VAL A 72 -4.76 -15.84 -0.15
N SER A 73 -4.85 -16.48 -1.33
CA SER A 73 -4.78 -17.94 -1.45
C SER A 73 -3.39 -18.45 -1.05
N PHE A 74 -2.33 -17.79 -1.52
CA PHE A 74 -0.96 -18.15 -1.17
C PHE A 74 -0.72 -18.11 0.33
N VAL A 75 -1.10 -17.02 0.99
CA VAL A 75 -0.95 -16.85 2.44
C VAL A 75 -1.76 -17.91 3.18
N THR A 76 -3.03 -18.11 2.79
CA THR A 76 -3.93 -19.08 3.42
C THR A 76 -3.40 -20.51 3.33
N ASP A 77 -2.98 -20.94 2.14
CA ASP A 77 -2.50 -22.29 1.90
C ASP A 77 -1.16 -22.54 2.61
N PHE A 78 -0.25 -21.56 2.57
CA PHE A 78 1.02 -21.65 3.27
C PHE A 78 0.81 -21.76 4.79
N ILE A 79 -0.05 -20.93 5.38
CA ILE A 79 -0.29 -20.98 6.82
C ILE A 79 -0.91 -22.33 7.19
N ARG A 80 -1.96 -22.78 6.49
CA ARG A 80 -2.61 -24.08 6.76
C ARG A 80 -1.66 -25.26 6.70
N ALA A 81 -0.69 -25.23 5.79
CA ALA A 81 0.32 -26.28 5.64
C ALA A 81 1.38 -26.29 6.76
N ASN A 82 1.63 -25.14 7.40
CA ASN A 82 2.72 -24.95 8.37
C ASN A 82 2.24 -24.64 9.79
N LEU A 83 0.92 -24.64 10.02
CA LEU A 83 0.30 -24.24 11.28
C LEU A 83 0.56 -25.25 12.40
N GLN A 84 1.06 -24.78 13.53
CA GLN A 84 1.22 -25.61 14.72
C GLN A 84 -0.11 -25.80 15.46
N ARG A 85 -0.22 -26.91 16.21
CA ARG A 85 -1.48 -27.30 16.87
C ARG A 85 -1.92 -26.28 17.93
N ALA A 86 -0.98 -25.64 18.62
CA ALA A 86 -1.26 -24.68 19.70
C ALA A 86 -1.83 -23.35 19.18
N SER A 87 -1.32 -22.85 18.05
CA SER A 87 -1.75 -21.57 17.45
C SER A 87 -2.99 -21.70 16.55
N LYS A 88 -3.38 -22.93 16.25
CA LYS A 88 -4.43 -23.27 15.30
C LYS A 88 -5.78 -22.54 15.49
N PRO A 89 -6.39 -22.48 16.69
CA PRO A 89 -7.72 -21.88 16.83
C PRO A 89 -7.74 -20.37 16.51
N ILE A 90 -6.73 -19.64 16.98
CA ILE A 90 -6.61 -18.19 16.80
C ILE A 90 -6.32 -17.86 15.34
N ILE A 91 -5.37 -18.60 14.73
CA ILE A 91 -4.97 -18.38 13.35
C ILE A 91 -6.04 -18.83 12.35
N ASP A 92 -6.70 -19.98 12.57
CA ASP A 92 -7.81 -20.44 11.72
C ASP A 92 -8.95 -19.40 11.71
N LYS A 93 -9.23 -18.80 12.87
CA LYS A 93 -10.23 -17.74 12.98
C LYS A 93 -9.81 -16.49 12.19
N ALA A 94 -8.57 -16.03 12.34
CA ALA A 94 -8.04 -14.91 11.55
C ALA A 94 -8.13 -15.20 10.04
N ILE A 95 -7.68 -16.37 9.58
CA ILE A 95 -7.73 -16.75 8.15
C ILE A 95 -9.16 -16.83 7.63
N SER A 96 -10.12 -17.30 8.45
CA SER A 96 -11.52 -17.36 8.02
C SER A 96 -12.13 -15.98 7.74
N GLU A 97 -11.53 -14.91 8.27
CA GLU A 97 -12.01 -13.54 8.17
C GLU A 97 -11.30 -12.70 7.11
N PHE A 98 -10.32 -13.27 6.39
CA PHE A 98 -9.51 -12.59 5.36
C PHE A 98 -10.32 -11.79 4.35
N ARG A 99 -11.48 -12.32 3.93
CA ARG A 99 -12.35 -11.72 2.90
C ARG A 99 -13.14 -10.51 3.40
N PHE A 100 -13.16 -10.25 4.70
CA PHE A 100 -13.91 -9.14 5.31
C PHE A 100 -13.04 -7.92 5.62
N VAL A 101 -11.75 -7.97 5.30
CA VAL A 101 -10.85 -6.83 5.49
C VAL A 101 -11.02 -5.84 4.34
N ASP A 102 -11.74 -4.76 4.61
CA ASP A 102 -11.78 -3.60 3.72
C ASP A 102 -10.34 -3.09 3.52
N THR A 103 -9.85 -3.15 2.28
CA THR A 103 -8.45 -2.83 1.98
C THR A 103 -8.36 -1.87 0.80
N TYR A 104 -7.59 -0.81 0.98
CA TYR A 104 -7.34 0.20 -0.03
C TYR A 104 -5.84 0.30 -0.29
N ILE A 105 -5.42 0.34 -1.55
CA ILE A 105 -4.01 0.44 -1.91
C ILE A 105 -3.75 1.61 -2.85
N ALA A 106 -2.64 2.30 -2.61
CA ALA A 106 -2.01 3.19 -3.58
C ALA A 106 -0.73 2.52 -4.10
N CYS A 107 -0.61 2.44 -5.42
CA CYS A 107 0.49 1.77 -6.09
C CYS A 107 1.49 2.79 -6.65
N TYR A 108 2.77 2.42 -6.56
CA TYR A 108 3.90 3.19 -7.03
C TYR A 108 4.90 2.25 -7.71
N SER A 109 5.80 2.80 -8.51
CA SER A 109 6.95 2.08 -9.06
C SER A 109 8.25 2.67 -8.53
N ALA A 110 9.28 1.88 -8.27
CA ALA A 110 10.63 2.43 -8.08
C ALA A 110 11.33 2.76 -9.41
N ALA A 111 10.71 2.47 -10.56
CA ALA A 111 11.21 2.80 -11.88
C ALA A 111 10.48 4.01 -12.49
N THR A 112 11.27 4.92 -13.06
CA THR A 112 10.78 6.09 -13.82
C THR A 112 10.85 5.84 -15.32
N ASP A 113 10.01 6.55 -16.07
CA ASP A 113 9.96 6.54 -17.54
C ASP A 113 9.74 5.14 -18.15
N LEU A 114 8.86 4.33 -17.56
CA LEU A 114 8.53 2.99 -18.05
C LEU A 114 7.41 3.01 -19.10
N LEU A 115 7.67 2.44 -20.29
CA LEU A 115 6.70 2.32 -21.38
C LEU A 115 5.42 1.56 -21.00
N SER A 116 5.56 0.47 -20.26
CA SER A 116 4.45 -0.33 -19.73
C SER A 116 3.53 0.51 -18.83
N GLN A 117 4.12 1.29 -17.93
CA GLN A 117 3.40 2.20 -17.03
C GLN A 117 2.72 3.35 -17.79
N TRP A 118 3.40 3.95 -18.78
CA TRP A 118 2.79 4.97 -19.61
C TRP A 118 1.54 4.47 -20.34
N ARG A 119 1.61 3.28 -20.93
CA ARG A 119 0.45 2.66 -21.62
C ARG A 119 -0.70 2.35 -20.67
N ALA A 120 -0.40 1.93 -19.45
CA ALA A 120 -1.41 1.54 -18.48
C ALA A 120 -2.11 2.73 -17.81
N TYR A 121 -1.38 3.81 -17.51
CA TYR A 121 -1.85 4.83 -16.55
C TYR A 121 -1.95 6.25 -17.11
N SER A 122 -1.43 6.55 -18.30
CA SER A 122 -1.49 7.92 -18.88
C SER A 122 -2.89 8.34 -19.37
N GLY A 123 -3.82 7.40 -19.48
CA GLY A 123 -5.09 7.61 -20.17
C GLY A 123 -4.92 7.82 -21.68
N ALA A 124 -5.94 8.38 -22.33
CA ALA A 124 -5.92 8.66 -23.77
C ALA A 124 -5.21 9.98 -24.16
N GLN A 125 -4.74 10.73 -23.17
CA GLN A 125 -4.11 12.05 -23.33
C GLN A 125 -2.69 12.03 -22.75
N THR A 126 -2.19 13.17 -22.26
CA THR A 126 -0.90 13.26 -21.59
C THR A 126 -0.95 12.61 -20.20
N GLY A 127 -0.03 11.69 -19.95
CA GLY A 127 0.21 11.10 -18.64
C GLY A 127 1.28 11.83 -17.84
N TYR A 128 1.34 11.54 -16.55
CA TYR A 128 2.30 12.11 -15.61
C TYR A 128 2.89 11.03 -14.72
N CYS A 129 4.17 11.16 -14.41
CA CYS A 129 4.87 10.32 -13.47
C CYS A 129 5.39 11.20 -12.33
N ILE A 130 4.83 11.00 -11.12
CA ILE A 130 5.05 11.86 -9.95
C ILE A 130 6.03 11.18 -9.01
N GLY A 131 7.23 11.73 -8.87
CA GLY A 131 8.26 11.26 -7.94
C GLY A 131 8.01 11.76 -6.52
N LEU A 132 7.88 10.84 -5.57
CA LEU A 132 7.55 11.08 -4.16
C LEU A 132 8.69 10.62 -3.26
N LYS A 133 9.08 11.45 -2.29
CA LYS A 133 10.12 11.09 -1.30
C LYS A 133 9.55 10.17 -0.23
N THR A 134 10.05 8.94 -0.17
CA THR A 134 9.50 7.90 0.73
C THR A 134 9.70 8.24 2.21
N SER A 135 10.79 8.93 2.57
CA SER A 135 11.05 9.39 3.95
C SER A 135 10.01 10.37 4.50
N GLU A 136 9.18 10.95 3.64
CA GLU A 136 8.16 11.94 4.00
C GLU A 136 6.74 11.40 3.79
N MET A 137 6.59 10.09 3.51
CA MET A 137 5.31 9.43 3.26
C MET A 137 4.70 8.78 4.52
N ALA A 138 5.20 9.11 5.72
CA ALA A 138 4.57 8.70 6.97
C ALA A 138 3.18 9.35 7.12
N THR A 139 2.18 8.63 7.63
CA THR A 139 0.77 9.09 7.70
C THR A 139 0.29 9.35 9.12
N THR A 140 -0.74 10.18 9.26
CA THR A 140 -1.32 10.59 10.56
C THR A 140 -2.11 9.51 11.27
N ASP A 141 -2.54 8.48 10.54
CA ASP A 141 -3.31 7.39 11.12
C ASP A 141 -2.37 6.44 11.89
N SER A 142 -2.65 6.24 13.17
CA SER A 142 -1.89 5.36 14.07
C SER A 142 -1.95 3.88 13.67
N LEU A 143 -2.72 3.56 12.63
CA LEU A 143 -2.68 2.33 11.85
C LEU A 143 -1.92 2.65 10.56
N MET A 144 -0.60 2.78 10.65
CA MET A 144 0.23 3.24 9.53
C MET A 144 -0.06 2.38 8.28
N PRO A 145 -0.36 2.99 7.12
CA PRO A 145 -0.37 2.26 5.88
C PRO A 145 1.06 1.93 5.54
N LEU A 146 1.30 0.62 5.54
CA LEU A 146 2.57 0.01 5.24
C LEU A 146 2.96 0.38 3.81
N LEU A 147 4.08 1.09 3.63
CA LEU A 147 4.67 1.29 2.31
C LEU A 147 5.70 0.19 2.08
N GLU A 148 5.28 -0.85 1.36
CA GLU A 148 6.11 -2.03 1.13
C GLU A 148 6.48 -2.19 -0.32
N LYS A 149 7.63 -2.84 -0.52
CA LYS A 149 8.02 -3.37 -1.81
C LYS A 149 7.23 -4.64 -2.11
N VAL A 150 6.74 -4.76 -3.33
CA VAL A 150 6.07 -5.97 -3.81
C VAL A 150 7.06 -7.13 -3.97
N ILE A 151 6.64 -8.30 -3.51
CA ILE A 151 7.34 -9.58 -3.57
C ILE A 151 6.88 -10.33 -4.81
N TYR A 152 7.82 -10.53 -5.73
CA TYR A 152 7.63 -11.34 -6.94
C TYR A 152 8.20 -12.75 -6.82
N SER A 153 9.02 -13.00 -5.79
CA SER A 153 9.67 -14.30 -5.59
C SER A 153 8.86 -15.16 -4.62
N LYS A 154 8.45 -16.35 -5.08
CA LYS A 154 7.80 -17.35 -4.23
C LYS A 154 8.63 -17.69 -2.99
N THR A 155 9.95 -17.90 -3.14
CA THR A 155 10.82 -18.26 -2.01
C THR A 155 10.95 -17.12 -0.99
N MET A 156 10.91 -15.87 -1.45
CA MET A 156 10.88 -14.70 -0.56
C MET A 156 9.55 -14.64 0.21
N ALA A 157 8.42 -14.85 -0.48
CA ALA A 157 7.11 -14.88 0.17
C ALA A 157 7.01 -15.99 1.23
N GLU A 158 7.53 -17.19 0.93
CA GLU A 158 7.63 -18.30 1.89
C GLU A 158 8.51 -17.94 3.10
N SER A 159 9.64 -17.24 2.88
CA SER A 159 10.53 -16.81 3.95
C SER A 159 9.88 -15.78 4.89
N VAL A 160 9.16 -14.81 4.31
CA VAL A 160 8.37 -13.81 5.05
C VAL A 160 7.31 -14.48 5.92
N LEU A 161 6.54 -15.42 5.34
CA LEU A 161 5.50 -16.13 6.09
C LEU A 161 6.08 -17.08 7.14
N SER A 162 7.21 -17.74 6.85
CA SER A 162 7.89 -18.60 7.82
C SER A 162 8.35 -17.81 9.05
N LEU A 163 8.99 -16.66 8.83
CA LEU A 163 9.40 -15.77 9.91
C LEU A 163 8.19 -15.30 10.72
N LEU A 164 7.14 -14.84 10.04
CA LEU A 164 5.91 -14.39 10.70
C LEU A 164 5.30 -15.50 11.58
N LEU A 165 5.15 -16.71 11.07
CA LEU A 165 4.59 -17.84 11.83
C LEU A 165 5.44 -18.21 13.04
N VAL A 166 6.78 -18.23 12.90
CA VAL A 166 7.68 -18.47 14.03
C VAL A 166 7.49 -17.42 15.12
N ARG A 167 7.39 -16.14 14.75
CA ARG A 167 7.18 -15.05 15.73
C ARG A 167 5.80 -15.13 16.40
N VAL A 168 4.77 -15.50 15.64
CA VAL A 168 3.41 -15.71 16.17
C VAL A 168 3.39 -16.88 17.15
N ASP A 169 3.97 -18.02 16.78
CA ASP A 169 4.01 -19.21 17.62
C ASP A 169 4.79 -18.94 18.93
N GLN A 170 5.93 -18.25 18.85
CA GLN A 170 6.67 -17.81 20.05
C GLN A 170 5.81 -16.94 20.95
N PHE A 171 5.18 -15.90 20.38
CA PHE A 171 4.35 -14.97 21.15
C PHE A 171 3.17 -15.68 21.83
N LEU A 172 2.52 -16.59 21.13
CA LEU A 172 1.39 -17.36 21.65
C LEU A 172 1.77 -18.36 22.75
N ASN A 173 3.00 -18.90 22.72
CA ASN A 173 3.49 -19.82 23.75
C ASN A 173 4.01 -19.08 25.00
N ASP A 174 4.52 -17.86 24.84
CA ASP A 174 5.11 -17.09 25.93
C ASP A 174 4.09 -16.29 26.75
N HIS A 175 2.82 -16.24 26.32
CA HIS A 175 1.78 -15.42 26.92
C HIS A 175 0.46 -16.19 27.10
N GLU A 176 -0.25 -15.87 28.18
CA GLU A 176 -1.65 -16.27 28.36
C GLU A 176 -2.56 -15.14 27.87
N PHE A 177 -3.75 -15.48 27.37
CA PHE A 177 -4.71 -14.53 26.83
C PHE A 177 -6.12 -14.79 27.39
N GLY A 178 -6.79 -13.72 27.80
CA GLY A 178 -8.23 -13.72 28.04
C GLY A 178 -9.02 -13.49 26.75
N GLU A 179 -10.35 -13.64 26.81
CA GLU A 179 -11.22 -13.58 25.62
C GLU A 179 -11.09 -12.27 24.81
N VAL A 180 -11.00 -11.12 25.49
CA VAL A 180 -10.88 -9.80 24.83
C VAL A 180 -9.56 -9.70 24.05
N GLU A 181 -8.48 -10.22 24.61
CA GLU A 181 -7.15 -10.16 24.01
C GLU A 181 -7.03 -11.12 22.83
N VAL A 182 -7.68 -12.28 22.91
CA VAL A 182 -7.80 -13.19 21.76
C VAL A 182 -8.48 -12.49 20.59
N GLY A 183 -9.56 -11.73 20.84
CA GLY A 183 -10.22 -10.93 19.81
C GLY A 183 -9.28 -9.87 19.19
N TYR A 184 -8.54 -9.14 20.02
CA TYR A 184 -7.55 -8.17 19.56
C TYR A 184 -6.43 -8.82 18.73
N LEU A 185 -5.93 -9.99 19.19
CA LEU A 185 -4.88 -10.75 18.52
C LEU A 185 -5.33 -11.23 17.15
N ILE A 186 -6.56 -11.75 17.05
CA ILE A 186 -7.16 -12.16 15.77
C ILE A 186 -7.18 -10.99 14.79
N GLY A 187 -7.64 -9.81 15.23
CA GLY A 187 -7.66 -8.62 14.38
C GLY A 187 -6.27 -8.18 13.91
N MET A 188 -5.29 -8.19 14.82
CA MET A 188 -3.90 -7.86 14.49
C MET A 188 -3.27 -8.87 13.50
N LEU A 189 -3.48 -10.17 13.71
CA LEU A 189 -2.99 -11.23 12.83
C LEU A 189 -3.66 -11.15 11.46
N LEU A 190 -4.99 -10.96 11.43
CA LEU A 190 -5.76 -10.76 10.21
C LEU A 190 -5.20 -9.60 9.37
N GLY A 191 -5.00 -8.43 9.99
CA GLY A 191 -4.43 -7.27 9.30
C GLY A 191 -3.00 -7.53 8.78
N THR A 192 -2.18 -8.22 9.59
CA THR A 192 -0.80 -8.57 9.23
C THR A 192 -0.75 -9.56 8.05
N PHE A 193 -1.55 -10.62 8.09
CA PHE A 193 -1.63 -11.57 6.98
C PHE A 193 -2.15 -10.90 5.71
N ASN A 194 -3.14 -10.04 5.83
CA ASN A 194 -3.67 -9.29 4.70
C ASN A 194 -2.63 -8.32 4.10
N ASN A 195 -1.80 -7.68 4.92
CA ASN A 195 -0.68 -6.87 4.43
C ASN A 195 0.30 -7.71 3.60
N VAL A 196 0.64 -8.91 4.06
CA VAL A 196 1.51 -9.84 3.31
C VAL A 196 0.85 -10.28 2.00
N ALA A 197 -0.45 -10.61 2.01
CA ALA A 197 -1.18 -10.95 0.79
C ALA A 197 -1.18 -9.80 -0.23
N CYS A 198 -1.34 -8.55 0.25
CA CYS A 198 -1.35 -7.37 -0.61
C CYS A 198 -0.02 -7.08 -1.32
N ILE A 199 1.10 -7.65 -0.86
CA ILE A 199 2.42 -7.42 -1.46
C ILE A 199 2.94 -8.60 -2.27
N ILE A 200 2.18 -9.70 -2.40
CA ILE A 200 2.58 -10.83 -3.24
C ILE A 200 2.01 -10.61 -4.64
N LYS A 201 2.87 -10.73 -5.66
CA LYS A 201 2.50 -10.54 -7.06
C LYS A 201 3.14 -11.58 -7.97
N ASP A 202 2.48 -11.88 -9.08
CA ASP A 202 3.01 -12.80 -10.08
C ASP A 202 4.33 -12.27 -10.68
N PRO A 203 5.37 -13.12 -10.82
CA PRO A 203 6.66 -12.73 -11.39
C PRO A 203 6.59 -12.05 -12.77
N ALA A 204 5.54 -12.30 -13.56
CA ALA A 204 5.34 -11.66 -14.86
C ALA A 204 5.26 -10.12 -14.78
N PHE A 205 4.94 -9.57 -13.61
CA PHE A 205 4.83 -8.13 -13.37
C PHE A 205 6.07 -7.52 -12.71
N ILE A 206 7.19 -8.25 -12.62
CA ILE A 206 8.42 -7.75 -11.98
C ILE A 206 8.95 -6.45 -12.59
N GLU A 207 8.65 -6.18 -13.87
CA GLU A 207 8.97 -4.92 -14.56
C GLU A 207 8.37 -3.70 -13.86
N GLU A 208 7.22 -3.85 -13.19
CA GLU A 208 6.54 -2.74 -12.50
C GLU A 208 7.36 -2.22 -11.32
N ASN A 209 8.26 -3.05 -10.75
CA ASN A 209 9.10 -2.72 -9.60
C ASN A 209 8.27 -2.01 -8.50
N GLU A 210 7.15 -2.64 -8.16
CA GLU A 210 6.04 -1.99 -7.49
C GLU A 210 6.29 -1.81 -5.99
N TYR A 211 5.78 -0.68 -5.46
CA TYR A 211 5.59 -0.44 -4.04
C TYR A 211 4.10 -0.18 -3.79
N ARG A 212 3.59 -0.68 -2.66
CA ARG A 212 2.20 -0.50 -2.24
C ARG A 212 2.14 0.18 -0.91
N GLN A 213 1.35 1.24 -0.84
CA GLN A 213 0.89 1.81 0.41
C GLN A 213 -0.48 1.21 0.72
N ILE A 214 -0.55 0.38 1.75
CA ILE A 214 -1.72 -0.44 2.08
C ILE A 214 -2.47 0.17 3.25
N TYR A 215 -3.73 0.50 3.06
CA TYR A 215 -4.57 1.11 4.08
C TYR A 215 -5.72 0.19 4.47
N GLN A 216 -5.77 -0.15 5.76
CA GLN A 216 -6.77 -0.99 6.38
C GLN A 216 -7.46 -0.21 7.51
N PRO A 217 -8.68 0.29 7.30
CA PRO A 217 -9.45 0.84 8.42
C PRO A 217 -9.64 -0.18 9.55
N ALA A 218 -9.38 0.21 10.80
CA ALA A 218 -9.84 -0.57 11.96
C ALA A 218 -11.37 -0.54 12.16
N ARG A 219 -12.09 0.35 11.48
CA ARG A 219 -13.55 0.48 11.52
C ARG A 219 -14.05 0.65 10.09
N SER A 220 -15.07 -0.12 9.68
CA SER A 220 -15.65 -0.23 8.32
C SER A 220 -15.49 0.98 7.37
N ALA A 221 -15.49 0.76 6.06
CA ALA A 221 -15.35 1.82 5.04
C ALA A 221 -16.16 3.12 5.29
N LEU A 222 -17.32 3.03 5.96
CA LEU A 222 -18.15 4.19 6.35
C LEU A 222 -17.45 5.16 7.32
N SER A 223 -16.56 4.68 8.20
CA SER A 223 -15.80 5.54 9.14
C SER A 223 -14.66 6.31 8.50
N LEU A 224 -14.24 5.92 7.29
CA LEU A 224 -13.12 6.54 6.58
C LEU A 224 -13.51 7.70 5.67
N GLY A 225 -14.81 7.95 5.51
CA GLY A 225 -15.29 8.86 4.48
C GLY A 225 -14.93 8.37 3.07
N THR A 226 -15.12 7.07 2.79
CA THR A 226 -14.94 6.49 1.46
C THR A 226 -15.62 7.36 0.40
N LYS A 227 -14.85 7.74 -0.61
CA LYS A 227 -15.29 8.51 -1.77
C LYS A 227 -15.44 7.58 -2.96
N TYR A 228 -16.09 8.09 -4.00
CA TYR A 228 -16.34 7.33 -5.22
C TYR A 228 -15.95 8.13 -6.45
N ARG A 229 -15.35 7.45 -7.43
CA ARG A 229 -15.03 8.01 -8.74
C ARG A 229 -15.43 7.05 -9.85
N ALA A 230 -15.56 7.59 -11.05
CA ALA A 230 -15.64 6.77 -12.25
C ALA A 230 -14.29 6.08 -12.49
N GLY A 231 -14.29 4.75 -12.55
CA GLY A 231 -13.14 3.94 -12.93
C GLY A 231 -13.48 3.03 -14.11
N ARG A 232 -12.48 2.25 -14.54
CA ARG A 232 -12.59 1.33 -15.68
C ARG A 232 -13.77 0.34 -15.56
N PHE A 233 -14.08 -0.08 -14.34
CA PHE A 233 -15.14 -1.05 -14.03
C PHE A 233 -16.40 -0.39 -13.43
N GLY A 234 -16.61 0.91 -13.66
CA GLY A 234 -17.76 1.67 -13.15
C GLY A 234 -17.45 2.38 -11.84
N LEU A 235 -18.30 2.19 -10.84
CA LEU A 235 -18.18 2.87 -9.54
C LEU A 235 -16.99 2.32 -8.74
N THR A 236 -15.96 3.15 -8.57
CA THR A 236 -14.73 2.79 -7.87
C THR A 236 -14.65 3.50 -6.52
N PRO A 237 -14.77 2.77 -5.39
CA PRO A 237 -14.49 3.32 -4.06
C PRO A 237 -12.99 3.57 -3.89
N TYR A 238 -12.69 4.69 -3.24
CA TYR A 238 -11.34 5.08 -2.86
C TYR A 238 -11.36 5.90 -1.58
N VAL A 239 -10.22 5.97 -0.92
CA VAL A 239 -9.99 6.81 0.25
C VAL A 239 -8.85 7.77 -0.04
N GLU A 240 -8.83 8.89 0.66
CA GLU A 240 -7.77 9.87 0.52
C GLU A 240 -6.81 9.75 1.70
N ILE A 241 -5.55 9.44 1.40
CA ILE A 241 -4.49 9.33 2.39
C ILE A 241 -3.85 10.71 2.57
N GLU A 242 -3.72 11.10 3.83
CA GLU A 242 -2.98 12.28 4.28
C GLU A 242 -1.64 11.88 4.92
N PHE A 243 -0.63 12.72 4.74
CA PHE A 243 0.70 12.51 5.34
C PHE A 243 0.86 13.35 6.62
N LEU A 244 1.56 12.81 7.62
CA LEU A 244 1.87 13.46 8.90
C LEU A 244 2.43 14.85 8.66
N GLN A 245 1.79 15.84 9.30
CA GLN A 245 2.30 17.21 9.44
C GLN A 245 2.41 18.03 8.14
N LYS A 246 1.92 17.54 6.99
CA LYS A 246 1.98 18.28 5.71
C LYS A 246 0.62 18.46 5.07
N ARG A 247 0.30 19.72 4.71
CA ARG A 247 -0.82 20.06 3.80
C ARG A 247 -0.52 19.73 2.32
N LYS A 248 0.66 19.17 2.04
CA LYS A 248 1.19 18.94 0.69
C LYS A 248 1.83 17.57 0.60
N LEU A 249 1.73 16.99 -0.59
CA LEU A 249 2.40 15.74 -0.95
C LEU A 249 3.92 15.96 -1.00
N PRO A 250 4.73 14.93 -0.66
CA PRO A 250 6.20 15.02 -0.69
C PRO A 250 6.76 14.87 -2.11
N ILE A 251 6.25 15.68 -3.05
CA ILE A 251 6.61 15.62 -4.47
C ILE A 251 8.00 16.21 -4.66
N GLN A 252 8.89 15.43 -5.27
CA GLN A 252 10.22 15.86 -5.68
C GLN A 252 10.25 16.27 -7.16
N SER A 253 9.58 15.51 -8.01
CA SER A 253 9.59 15.73 -9.46
C SER A 253 8.29 15.27 -10.10
N ILE A 254 7.97 15.85 -11.26
CA ILE A 254 6.89 15.40 -12.14
C ILE A 254 7.44 15.30 -13.55
N MET A 255 7.42 14.09 -14.09
CA MET A 255 7.74 13.83 -15.48
C MET A 255 6.46 13.87 -16.33
N ILE A 256 6.49 14.67 -17.40
CA ILE A 256 5.42 14.73 -18.39
C ILE A 256 5.65 13.57 -19.36
N GLY A 257 4.67 12.68 -19.49
CA GLY A 257 4.70 11.60 -20.45
C GLY A 257 4.72 12.13 -21.89
N PRO A 258 4.89 11.24 -22.88
CA PRO A 258 4.82 11.63 -24.29
C PRO A 258 3.51 12.39 -24.56
N CYS A 259 3.62 13.58 -25.15
CA CYS A 259 2.50 14.46 -25.49
C CYS A 259 2.72 15.19 -26.84
N ARG A 260 1.66 15.77 -27.42
CA ARG A 260 1.72 16.48 -28.71
C ARG A 260 2.35 17.87 -28.63
N ASP A 261 2.12 18.57 -27.52
CA ASP A 261 2.59 19.95 -27.30
C ASP A 261 3.21 20.05 -25.90
N LEU A 262 4.48 19.64 -25.83
CA LEU A 262 5.24 19.58 -24.58
C LEU A 262 5.45 20.97 -23.96
N ASP A 263 5.63 22.01 -24.77
CA ASP A 263 5.91 23.36 -24.29
C ASP A 263 4.68 23.95 -23.59
N SER A 264 3.50 23.80 -24.19
CA SER A 264 2.23 24.24 -23.60
C SER A 264 1.91 23.46 -22.32
N GLU A 265 2.12 22.14 -22.32
CA GLU A 265 1.90 21.30 -21.15
C GLU A 265 2.84 21.67 -20.00
N THR A 266 4.14 21.84 -20.30
CA THR A 266 5.14 22.25 -19.32
C THR A 266 4.79 23.59 -18.68
N ARG A 267 4.35 24.56 -19.48
CA ARG A 267 3.95 25.88 -18.99
C ARG A 267 2.73 25.78 -18.06
N SER A 268 1.72 25.04 -18.48
CA SER A 268 0.47 24.85 -17.74
C SER A 268 0.71 24.13 -16.41
N LEU A 269 1.49 23.05 -16.44
CA LEU A 269 1.89 22.30 -15.24
C LEU A 269 2.63 23.19 -14.25
N LYS A 270 3.66 23.93 -14.69
CA LYS A 270 4.43 24.83 -13.81
C LYS A 270 3.57 25.92 -13.16
N LEU A 271 2.60 26.47 -13.90
CA LEU A 271 1.65 27.46 -13.37
C LEU A 271 0.78 26.83 -12.27
N MET A 272 0.20 25.66 -12.52
CA MET A 272 -0.62 24.94 -11.55
C MET A 272 0.17 24.60 -10.28
N LEU A 273 1.39 24.09 -10.43
CA LEU A 273 2.28 23.77 -9.33
C LEU A 273 2.58 25.00 -8.48
N SER A 274 2.95 26.12 -9.11
CA SER A 274 3.21 27.39 -8.42
C SER A 274 1.98 27.86 -7.62
N GLN A 275 0.79 27.80 -8.21
CA GLN A 275 -0.47 28.19 -7.57
C GLN A 275 -0.79 27.37 -6.31
N HIS A 276 -0.43 26.08 -6.30
CA HIS A 276 -0.67 25.18 -5.16
C HIS A 276 0.56 25.05 -4.24
N GLY A 277 1.58 25.87 -4.45
CA GLY A 277 2.78 25.94 -3.62
C GLY A 277 3.76 24.78 -3.83
N TYR A 278 3.78 24.19 -5.01
CA TYR A 278 4.76 23.23 -5.51
C TYR A 278 5.73 23.87 -6.52
N GLY A 279 5.97 25.18 -6.43
CA GLY A 279 6.78 25.92 -7.41
C GLY A 279 8.22 25.42 -7.59
N ASP A 280 8.77 24.75 -6.57
CA ASP A 280 10.13 24.21 -6.58
C ASP A 280 10.22 22.77 -7.11
N VAL A 281 9.10 22.16 -7.50
CA VAL A 281 9.07 20.79 -8.05
C VAL A 281 9.72 20.75 -9.43
N GLU A 282 10.64 19.81 -9.62
CA GLU A 282 11.30 19.61 -10.91
C GLU A 282 10.31 19.06 -11.94
N VAL A 283 10.26 19.68 -13.13
CA VAL A 283 9.43 19.22 -14.26
C VAL A 283 10.32 18.85 -15.44
N SER A 284 10.18 17.62 -15.94
CA SER A 284 10.96 17.10 -17.06
C SER A 284 10.10 16.31 -18.06
N PRO A 285 10.50 16.21 -19.33
CA PRO A 285 9.83 15.34 -20.30
C PRO A 285 10.31 13.90 -20.21
N SER A 286 9.42 12.96 -20.52
CA SER A 286 9.73 11.57 -20.81
C SER A 286 10.63 11.45 -22.04
N ARG A 287 11.55 10.48 -22.01
CA ARG A 287 12.41 10.09 -23.14
C ARG A 287 11.90 8.83 -23.84
N THR A 288 10.83 8.22 -23.34
CA THR A 288 10.23 7.02 -23.92
C THR A 288 9.63 7.34 -25.30
N PRO A 289 10.01 6.60 -26.36
CA PRO A 289 9.48 6.83 -27.70
C PRO A 289 8.09 6.20 -27.88
N LEU A 290 7.09 6.71 -27.15
CA LEU A 290 5.69 6.34 -27.34
C LEU A 290 5.06 7.27 -28.39
N ARG A 291 4.42 6.69 -29.40
CA ARG A 291 3.60 7.44 -30.37
C ARG A 291 2.19 7.63 -29.80
N ILE A 292 1.63 8.81 -30.01
CA ILE A 292 0.36 9.32 -29.45
C ILE A 292 -0.50 9.88 -30.58
#